data_AF-A0A9E0KXU0-F1
#
_entry.id   AF-A0A9E0KXU0-F1
#
_cell.length_a   1.000
_cell.length_b   1.000
_cell.length_c   1.000
_cell.angle_alpha   90.00
_cell.angle_beta   90.00
_cell.angle_gamma   90.00
#
_symmetry.space_group_name_H-M   'P 1'
#
loop_
_entity.id
_entity.type
_entity.pdbx_description
1 polymer ?
#
loop_
_entity_poly.entity_id
_entity_poly.type
_entity_poly.pdbx_seq_one_letter_code
_entity_poly.pdbx_strand_id
1 'polypeptide(L)' 'MYRYNVTLTNLDAKSLHRQISQLEALQDDMMLVDSEEAEALKDTVRLLHEIEESLREQGRQQHHH' A
#
# COMPACT_ATOMS: atom_id res chain seq x y z
N MET A 1 1.37 22.47 7.14
CA MET A 1 2.10 21.29 6.64
C MET A 1 1.58 20.07 7.38
N TYR A 2 0.63 19.35 6.81
CA TYR A 2 0.04 18.17 7.44
C TYR A 2 0.99 16.99 7.27
N ARG A 3 1.44 16.41 8.38
CA ARG A 3 2.36 15.27 8.39
C ARG A 3 1.54 14.01 8.67
N TYR A 4 1.32 13.21 7.64
CA TYR A 4 0.59 11.94 7.75
C TYR A 4 1.57 10.85 8.20
N ASN A 5 1.42 10.38 9.43
CA ASN A 5 2.15 9.21 9.92
C ASN A 5 1.25 7.98 9.76
N VAL A 6 1.68 7.03 8.94
CA VAL A 6 1.02 5.72 8.79
C VAL A 6 1.79 4.71 9.64
N THR A 7 1.15 4.20 10.69
CA THR A 7 1.71 3.15 11.54
C THR A 7 1.11 1.81 11.11
N LEU A 8 1.95 0.90 10.60
CA LEU A 8 1.53 -0.43 10.17
C LEU A 8 1.76 -1.44 11.31
N THR A 9 0.70 -2.04 11.84
CA THR A 9 0.75 -3.06 12.89
C THR A 9 0.13 -4.37 12.40
N ASN A 10 0.76 -5.52 12.68
CA ASN A 10 0.33 -6.85 12.23
C ASN A 10 0.10 -6.93 10.71
N LEU A 11 1.17 -6.69 9.94
CA LEU A 11 1.17 -6.80 8.48
C LEU A 11 1.08 -8.26 8.03
N ASP A 12 -0.11 -8.85 8.10
CA ASP A 12 -0.43 -9.96 7.21
C ASP A 12 -0.70 -9.40 5.81
N ALA A 13 -0.27 -10.13 4.77
CA ALA A 13 -0.37 -9.65 3.39
C ALA A 13 -1.80 -9.30 2.96
N LYS A 14 -2.82 -9.93 3.55
CA LYS A 14 -4.23 -9.71 3.21
C LYS A 14 -4.73 -8.38 3.78
N SER A 15 -4.33 -8.05 5.00
CA SER A 15 -4.63 -6.78 5.65
C SER A 15 -3.93 -5.62 4.92
N LEU A 16 -2.67 -5.80 4.53
CA LEU A 16 -1.94 -4.83 3.72
C LEU A 16 -2.58 -4.61 2.35
N HIS A 17 -2.92 -5.68 1.63
CA HIS A 17 -3.59 -5.60 0.32
C HIS A 17 -4.88 -4.78 0.39
N ARG A 18 -5.70 -4.98 1.43
CA ARG A 18 -6.95 -4.23 1.63
C ARG A 18 -6.69 -2.73 1.80
N GLN A 19 -5.64 -2.37 2.53
CA GLN A 19 -5.26 -0.97 2.72
C GLN A 19 -4.71 -0.35 1.43
N ILE A 20 -3.94 -1.12 0.64
CA ILE A 20 -3.47 -0.69 -0.67
C ILE A 20 -4.66 -0.39 -1.59
N SER A 21 -5.65 -1.29 -1.69
CA SER A 21 -6.85 -1.04 -2.51
C SER A 21 -7.65 0.19 -2.09
N GLN A 22 -7.66 0.53 -0.80
CA GLN A 22 -8.28 1.76 -0.30
C GLN A 22 -7.49 3.01 -0.69
N LEU A 23 -6.15 2.92 -0.66
CA LEU A 23 -5.27 4.01 -1.09
C LEU A 23 -5.34 4.23 -2.60
N GLU A 24 -5.44 3.17 -3.40
CA GLU A 24 -5.64 3.24 -4.85
C GLU A 24 -6.96 3.93 -5.20
N ALA A 25 -8.06 3.57 -4.54
CA ALA A 25 -9.34 4.23 -4.75
C ALA A 25 -9.29 5.74 -4.42
N LEU A 26 -8.60 6.10 -3.32
CA LEU A 26 -8.37 7.50 -2.97
C LEU A 26 -7.49 8.20 -4.01
N GLN A 27 -6.44 7.54 -4.50
CA GLN A 27 -5.56 8.07 -5.53
C GLN A 27 -6.34 8.36 -6.82
N ASP A 28 -7.19 7.42 -7.25
CA ASP A 28 -8.04 7.57 -8.44
C ASP A 28 -8.99 8.77 -8.29
N ASP A 29 -9.64 8.90 -7.13
CA ASP A 29 -10.50 10.05 -6.82
C ASP A 29 -9.73 11.39 -6.86
N MET A 30 -8.48 11.42 -6.39
CA MET A 30 -7.64 12.62 -6.39
C MET A 30 -7.04 12.93 -7.77
N MET A 31 -6.79 11.92 -8.61
CA MET A 31 -6.36 12.10 -10.01
C MET A 31 -7.45 12.80 -10.84
N LEU A 32 -8.73 12.57 -10.53
CA LEU A 32 -9.86 13.25 -11.19
C LEU A 32 -9.84 14.77 -10.99
N VAL A 33 -9.14 15.27 -9.98
CA VAL A 33 -9.00 16.71 -9.67
C VAL A 33 -7.59 17.26 -9.94
N ASP A 34 -6.75 16.51 -10.66
CA ASP A 34 -5.37 16.89 -11.06
C ASP A 34 -4.49 17.34 -9.86
N SER A 35 -4.54 16.57 -8.78
CA SER A 35 -3.80 16.84 -7.55
C SER A 35 -2.36 16.33 -7.62
N GLU A 36 -1.38 17.20 -7.34
CA GLU A 36 0.05 16.82 -7.21
C GLU A 36 0.27 15.78 -6.11
N GLU A 37 -0.55 15.81 -5.05
CA GLU A 37 -0.51 14.85 -3.97
C GLU A 37 -0.86 13.43 -4.43
N ALA A 38 -1.63 13.28 -5.50
CA ALA A 38 -1.98 11.96 -6.03
C ALA A 38 -0.87 11.34 -6.89
N GLU A 39 -0.05 12.15 -7.56
CA GLU A 39 1.21 11.65 -8.15
C GLU A 39 2.19 11.26 -7.04
N ALA A 40 2.29 12.04 -5.96
CA ALA A 40 3.13 11.67 -4.81
C ALA A 40 2.66 10.37 -4.12
N LEU A 41 1.35 10.09 -4.14
CA LEU A 41 0.77 8.87 -3.58
C LEU A 41 1.12 7.62 -4.41
N LYS A 42 1.40 7.77 -5.71
CA LYS A 42 1.69 6.67 -6.64
C LYS A 42 2.92 5.86 -6.26
N ASP A 43 4.01 6.55 -5.92
CA ASP A 43 5.26 5.90 -5.51
C ASP A 43 5.08 5.17 -4.17
N THR A 44 4.24 5.73 -3.30
CA THR A 44 3.90 5.10 -2.01
C THR A 44 3.07 3.83 -2.23
N VAL A 45 2.04 3.88 -3.09
CA VAL A 45 1.22 2.70 -3.44
C VAL A 45 2.08 1.60 -4.05
N ARG A 46 2.99 1.95 -4.96
CA ARG A 46 3.93 1.01 -5.57
C ARG A 46 4.82 0.33 -4.52
N LEU A 47 5.42 1.10 -3.60
CA LEU A 47 6.24 0.54 -2.54
C LEU A 47 5.45 -0.42 -1.63
N LEU A 48 4.19 -0.09 -1.34
CA LEU A 48 3.34 -0.95 -0.52
C LEU A 48 3.03 -2.28 -1.22
N HIS A 49 2.81 -2.29 -2.54
CA HIS A 49 2.68 -3.53 -3.33
C HIS A 49 3.95 -4.40 -3.28
N GLU A 50 5.13 -3.79 -3.35
CA GLU A 50 6.40 -4.52 -3.24
C GLU A 50 6.57 -5.16 -1.85
N ILE A 51 6.16 -4.45 -0.79
CA ILE A 51 6.14 -4.99 0.58
C ILE A 51 5.12 -6.13 0.70
N GLU A 52 3.93 -5.97 0.10
CA GLU A 52 2.88 -7.01 0.10
C GLU A 52 3.37 -8.31 -0.53
N GLU A 53 4.00 -8.24 -1.69
CA GLU A 53 4.50 -9.43 -2.38
C GLU A 53 5.61 -10.11 -1.57
N SER A 54 6.53 -9.35 -0.97
CA SER A 54 7.57 -9.91 -0.10
C SER A 54 6.98 -10.66 1.11
N LEU A 55 5.90 -10.13 1.71
CA LEU A 55 5.19 -10.82 2.80
C LEU A 55 4.52 -12.13 2.31
N ARG A 56 3.94 -12.13 1.10
CA ARG A 56 3.37 -13.34 0.49
C ARG A 56 4.45 -14.37 0.21
N GLU A 57 5.61 -13.96 -0.31
CA GLU A 57 6.76 -14.83 -0.56
C GLU A 57 7.26 -15.49 0.72
N GLN A 58 7.43 -14.71 1.79
CA GLN A 58 7.83 -15.24 3.10
C GLN A 58 6.81 -16.25 3.63
N GLY A 59 5.51 -15.96 3.51
CA GLY A 59 4.46 -16.92 3.88
C GLY A 59 4.54 -18.23 3.08
N ARG A 60 4.71 -18.14 1.75
CA ARG A 60 4.89 -19.33 0.89
C ARG A 60 6.10 -20.16 1.29
N GLN A 61 7.23 -19.53 1.61
CA GLN A 61 8.44 -20.22 2.07
C GLN A 61 8.25 -20.92 3.41
N GLN A 62 7.55 -20.30 4.36
CA GLN A 62 7.26 -20.90 5.67
C GLN A 62 6.31 -22.10 5.60
N HIS A 63 5.37 -22.11 4.63
CA HIS A 63 4.45 -23.23 4.42
C HIS A 63 5.03 -24.38 3.58
N HIS A 64 6.19 -24.17 2.95
CA HIS A 64 6.89 -25.19 2.15
C HIS A 64 7.94 -25.99 2.95
N HIS A 65 8.18 -25.65 4.22
CA HIS A 65 9.03 -26.39 5.16
C HIS A 65 8.20 -27.19 6.17
#